data_AF-A0A2Z3H369-F1
#
_entry.id   AF-A0A2Z3H369-F1
#
_cell.length_a   1.000
_cell.length_b   1.000
_cell.length_c   1.000
_cell.angle_alpha   90.00
_cell.angle_beta   90.00
_cell.angle_gamma   90.00
#
_symmetry.space_group_name_H-M   'P 1'
#
loop_
_entity.id
_entity.type
_entity.pdbx_description
1 polymer ?
#
loop_
_entity_poly.entity_id
_entity_poly.type
_entity_poly.pdbx_seq_one_letter_code
_entity_poly.pdbx_strand_id
1 'polypeptide(L)' 'MGRDPSAGAFRWVVRGVETITVPAGSFETVRVDEQYFDRCGLVTTTSWYAHGVGLVKWAFPPLGCSRVLTSVVPGRD' A
#
# COMPACT_ATOMS: atom_id res chain seq x y z
N MET A 1 -24.22 -15.52 21.13
CA MET A 1 -23.88 -14.68 19.96
C MET A 1 -22.36 -14.70 19.81
N GLY A 2 -21.84 -15.61 18.99
CA GLY A 2 -20.40 -15.83 18.87
C GLY A 2 -19.75 -14.68 18.11
N ARG A 3 -18.69 -14.07 18.66
CA ARG A 3 -17.79 -13.23 17.88
C ARG A 3 -17.12 -14.14 16.85
N ASP A 4 -17.39 -13.89 15.57
CA ASP A 4 -16.60 -14.49 14.49
C ASP A 4 -15.16 -13.95 14.60
N PRO A 5 -14.14 -14.80 14.85
CA PRO A 5 -12.75 -14.38 14.94
C PRO A 5 -12.18 -13.84 13.62
N SER A 6 -12.92 -13.96 12.51
CA SER A 6 -12.56 -13.39 11.20
C SER A 6 -12.65 -11.86 11.16
N ALA A 7 -13.41 -11.25 12.08
CA ALA A 7 -13.51 -9.80 12.21
C ALA A 7 -12.25 -9.23 12.88
N GLY A 8 -11.13 -9.21 12.15
CA GLY A 8 -9.87 -8.63 12.63
C GLY A 8 -8.60 -9.16 11.97
N ALA A 9 -8.67 -10.16 11.09
CA ALA A 9 -7.48 -10.66 10.40
C ALA A 9 -7.09 -9.71 9.25
N PHE A 10 -6.03 -8.94 9.44
CA PHE A 10 -5.32 -8.28 8.34
C PHE A 10 -4.10 -9.12 7.95
N ARG A 11 -3.81 -9.21 6.66
CA ARG A 11 -2.65 -9.91 6.10
C ARG A 11 -1.91 -8.99 5.16
N TRP A 12 -0.60 -8.91 5.35
CA TRP A 12 0.30 -8.27 4.38
C TRP A 12 0.88 -9.33 3.44
N VAL A 13 0.83 -9.05 2.14
CA VAL A 13 1.39 -9.92 1.09
C VAL A 13 2.38 -9.10 0.28
N VAL A 14 3.67 -9.42 0.42
CA VAL A 14 4.71 -8.85 -0.45
C VAL A 14 4.56 -9.45 -1.84
N ARG A 15 4.39 -8.61 -2.86
CA ARG A 15 4.19 -9.03 -4.26
C ARG A 15 5.48 -9.05 -5.07
N GLY A 16 6.50 -8.35 -4.62
CA GLY A 16 7.80 -8.26 -5.28
C GLY A 16 8.27 -6.83 -5.42
N VAL A 17 9.32 -6.65 -6.22
CA VAL A 17 9.92 -5.35 -6.50
C VAL A 17 9.48 -4.89 -7.90
N GLU A 18 9.07 -3.63 -8.01
CA GLU A 18 8.78 -2.98 -9.29
C GLU A 18 9.17 -1.50 -9.26
N THR A 19 9.50 -0.94 -10.42
CA THR A 19 9.78 0.49 -10.57
C THR A 19 8.47 1.25 -10.78
N ILE A 20 8.21 2.24 -9.93
CA ILE A 20 7.03 3.11 -10.02
C ILE A 20 7.48 4.54 -10.30
N THR A 21 6.86 5.16 -11.32
CA THR A 21 7.02 6.58 -11.62
C THR A 21 5.85 7.38 -11.06
N VAL A 22 6.17 8.42 -10.30
CA VAL A 22 5.26 9.40 -9.69
C VAL A 22 5.81 10.81 -9.93
N PRO A 23 5.08 11.89 -9.60
CA PRO A 23 5.60 13.24 -9.82
C PRO A 23 6.92 13.54 -9.08
N ALA A 24 7.17 12.88 -7.94
CA ALA A 24 8.45 13.00 -7.22
C ALA A 24 9.65 12.33 -7.92
N GLY A 25 9.42 11.52 -8.95
CA GLY A 25 10.45 10.77 -9.67
C GLY A 25 10.11 9.29 -9.87
N SER A 26 11.11 8.52 -10.29
CA SER A 26 11.01 7.06 -10.42
C SER A 26 11.75 6.38 -9.28
N PHE A 27 11.12 5.38 -8.68
CA PHE A 27 11.65 4.66 -7.53
C PHE A 27 11.54 3.15 -7.75
N GLU A 28 12.60 2.42 -7.41
CA GLU A 28 12.50 0.98 -7.18
C GLU A 28 11.74 0.77 -5.87
N THR A 29 10.62 0.04 -5.94
CA THR A 29 9.69 -0.11 -4.81
C THR A 29 9.38 -1.56 -4.53
N VAL A 30 9.15 -1.89 -3.26
CA VAL A 30 8.49 -3.14 -2.87
C VAL A 30 6.98 -2.90 -2.88
N ARG A 31 6.25 -3.70 -3.66
CA ARG A 31 4.79 -3.71 -3.63
C ARG A 31 4.29 -4.62 -2.51
N VAL A 32 3.39 -4.09 -1.69
CA VAL A 32 2.74 -4.81 -0.61
C VAL A 32 1.23 -4.65 -0.73
N ASP A 33 0.52 -5.77 -0.78
CA ASP A 33 -0.94 -5.79 -0.68
C ASP A 33 -1.33 -6.02 0.78
N GLU A 34 -2.19 -5.16 1.31
CA GLU A 34 -2.86 -5.34 2.59
C GLU A 34 -4.24 -5.94 2.32
N GLN A 35 -4.53 -7.10 2.89
CA GLN A 35 -5.78 -7.80 2.73
C GLN A 35 -6.50 -7.90 4.07
N TYR A 36 -7.74 -7.42 4.12
CA TYR A 36 -8.58 -7.52 5.32
C TYR A 36 -10.04 -7.71 4.93
N PHE A 37 -10.82 -8.33 5.81
CA PHE A 37 -12.27 -8.43 5.61
C PHE A 37 -12.97 -7.23 6.24
N ASP A 38 -13.78 -6.52 5.46
CA ASP A 38 -14.74 -5.54 5.97
C ASP A 38 -16.17 -6.13 5.97
N ARG A 39 -17.18 -5.28 6.16
CA ARG A 39 -18.59 -5.73 6.17
C ARG A 39 -19.09 -6.18 4.79
N CYS A 40 -18.38 -5.82 3.73
CA CYS A 40 -18.74 -6.05 2.34
C CYS A 40 -17.92 -7.18 1.69
N GLY A 41 -16.81 -7.60 2.30
CA GLY A 41 -16.04 -8.76 1.86
C GLY A 41 -14.53 -8.58 2.03
N LEU A 42 -13.76 -9.36 1.26
CA LEU A 42 -12.30 -9.21 1.22
C LEU A 42 -11.94 -7.91 0.49
N VAL A 43 -11.22 -7.07 1.20
CA VAL A 43 -10.72 -5.79 0.73
C VAL A 43 -9.20 -5.90 0.55
N THR A 44 -8.68 -5.28 -0.52
CA THR A 44 -7.25 -5.17 -0.75
C THR A 44 -6.85 -3.71 -0.96
N THR A 45 -5.94 -3.20 -0.15
CA THR A 45 -5.19 -1.96 -0.44
C THR A 45 -3.80 -2.35 -0.95
N THR A 46 -3.19 -1.51 -1.79
CA THR A 46 -1.82 -1.75 -2.28
C THR A 46 -0.95 -0.55 -1.97
N SER A 47 0.22 -0.81 -1.41
CA SER A 47 1.24 0.19 -1.09
C SER A 47 2.55 -0.14 -1.78
N TRP A 48 3.30 0.89 -2.18
CA TRP A 48 4.62 0.78 -2.77
C TRP A 48 5.61 1.56 -1.93
N TYR A 49 6.63 0.87 -1.41
CA TYR A 49 7.64 1.46 -0.53
C TYR A 49 9.01 1.45 -1.20
N ALA A 50 9.72 2.57 -1.19
CA ALA A 50 11.11 2.66 -1.64
C ALA A 50 12.06 2.85 -0.45
N HIS A 51 13.26 2.26 -0.56
CA HIS A 51 14.30 2.41 0.45
C HIS A 51 14.74 3.88 0.58
N GLY A 52 14.90 4.37 1.81
CA GLY A 52 15.26 5.77 2.08
C GLY A 52 14.17 6.82 1.76
N VAL A 53 13.00 6.40 1.27
CA VAL A 53 11.87 7.30 0.91
C VAL A 53 10.60 6.94 1.69
N GLY A 54 10.36 5.66 1.94
CA GLY A 54 9.11 5.19 2.54
C GLY A 54 8.00 5.03 1.50
N LEU A 55 6.77 5.44 1.83
CA LEU A 55 5.59 5.24 0.98
C LEU A 55 5.64 6.14 -0.28
N VAL A 56 5.78 5.52 -1.45
CA VAL A 56 5.81 6.19 -2.76
C VAL A 56 4.40 6.30 -3.35
N LYS A 57 3.59 5.25 -3.19
CA LYS A 57 2.21 5.20 -3.69
C LYS A 57 1.36 4.35 -2.78
N TRP A 58 0.09 4.73 -2.65
CA TRP A 58 -0.97 3.93 -2.06
C TRP A 58 -2.17 3.92 -3.00
N ALA A 59 -2.82 2.78 -3.14
CA ALA A 59 -4.01 2.61 -3.95
C ALA A 59 -5.08 1.82 -3.20
N PHE A 60 -6.32 2.27 -3.36
CA PHE A 60 -7.52 1.59 -2.93
C PHE A 60 -8.45 1.35 -4.12
N PRO A 61 -8.24 0.26 -4.87
CA PRO A 61 -9.01 -0.05 -6.06
C PRO A 61 -10.54 -0.04 -5.87
N PRO A 62 -11.10 -0.53 -4.74
CA PRO A 62 -12.56 -0.55 -4.55
C PRO A 62 -13.24 0.83 -4.66
N LEU A 63 -12.54 1.91 -4.30
CA LEU A 63 -13.04 3.29 -4.46
C LEU A 63 -12.31 4.08 -5.55
N GLY A 64 -11.45 3.44 -6.35
CA GLY A 64 -10.61 4.11 -7.35
C GLY A 64 -9.67 5.17 -6.75
N CYS A 65 -9.45 5.15 -5.44
CA CYS A 65 -8.68 6.17 -4.74
C CYS A 65 -7.19 5.85 -4.81
N SER A 66 -6.35 6.86 -5.00
CA SER A 66 -4.91 6.69 -4.87
C SER A 66 -4.24 7.94 -4.33
N ARG A 67 -3.08 7.76 -3.72
CA ARG A 67 -2.17 8.82 -3.28
C ARG A 67 -0.79 8.50 -3.80
N VAL A 68 -0.10 9.51 -4.30
CA VAL A 68 1.26 9.38 -4.86
C VAL A 68 2.16 10.43 -4.22
N LEU A 69 3.43 10.07 -4.06
CA LEU A 69 4.46 10.99 -3.62
C LEU A 69 4.71 12.03 -4.71
N THR A 70 4.55 13.30 -4.35
CA THR A 70 4.68 14.42 -5.29
C THR A 70 6.01 15.16 -5.17
N SER A 71 6.64 15.13 -4.01
CA SER A 71 7.98 15.69 -3.78
C SER A 71 8.64 14.97 -2.61
N VAL A 72 9.97 14.82 -2.68
CA VAL A 72 10.82 14.33 -1.59
C VAL A 72 12.12 15.12 -1.60
N VAL A 73 12.62 15.46 -0.42
CA VAL A 73 13.95 16.07 -0.26
C VAL A 73 14.88 14.99 0.31
N PRO A 74 15.84 14.47 -0.46
CA PRO A 74 16.78 13.46 0.01
C PRO A 74 17.64 14.00 1.18
N GLY A 75 17.92 13.16 2.18
CA GLY A 75 18.90 13.46 3.24
C GLY A 75 18.38 14.25 4.44
N ARG A 76 17.09 14.12 4.78
CA ARG A 76 16.51 14.68 6.01
C ARG A 76 15.88 13.56 6.84
N ASP A 77 16.74 12.73 7.42
CA ASP A 77 16.44 11.79 8.50
C ASP A 77 16.68 12.41 9.89
#